data_AF-A0A6B8QVC9-F1
#
_entry.id   AF-A0A6B8QVC9-F1
#
_cell.length_a   1.000
_cell.length_b   1.000
_cell.length_c   1.000
_cell.angle_alpha   90.00
_cell.angle_beta   90.00
_cell.angle_gamma   90.00
#
_symmetry.space_group_name_H-M   'P 1'
#
loop_
_entity.id
_entity.type
_entity.pdbx_description
1 polymer ?
#
loop_
_entity_poly.entity_id
_entity_poly.type
_entity_poly.pdbx_seq_one_letter_code
_entity_poly.pdbx_strand_id
1 'polypeptide(L)'
;MPAGRGDACEPCYWTRTCRKRIIIGQAGITTKALREAFGEFGEWLIRTTGPHKAALKINHFFSFFLEIDQAWSRIPSYSELLHHFGAEGLRRVRLPMRWLHEEQGVEPDHQAKKIDSEKRRIKACLRSMPSASLSEKALHAYWQQLETRIEAGKTSHTSARLALRAAAALLLATDREGQRLPQQGDVDNYLQAVPGQAASVTGFTNFLNRQHATTLAPRVDVKRARKRRKETLARTLMTMARCADQGEAWREAWIVAAMEYFHDTKLTQKMLRQQTVERTTDGIQVVVGGVTYWLPLDIEC
;
A
#
# COMPACT_ATOMS: atom_id res chain seq x y z
N MET A 1 -22.63 40.34 10.99
CA MET A 1 -23.33 39.45 10.02
C MET A 1 -22.73 39.72 8.64
N PRO A 2 -22.23 38.71 7.90
CA PRO A 2 -21.61 38.95 6.60
C PRO A 2 -22.66 39.32 5.53
N ALA A 3 -22.31 40.26 4.65
CA ALA A 3 -23.18 40.81 3.62
C ALA A 3 -23.58 39.74 2.57
N GLY A 4 -24.85 39.74 2.14
CA GLY A 4 -25.39 38.84 1.10
C GLY A 4 -26.33 37.72 1.56
N ARG A 5 -26.62 37.62 2.86
CA ARG A 5 -27.51 36.58 3.43
C ARG A 5 -29.01 36.91 3.35
N GLY A 6 -29.40 38.19 3.32
CA GLY A 6 -30.81 38.61 3.43
C GLY A 6 -31.47 38.09 4.72
N ASP A 7 -32.77 37.81 4.68
CA ASP A 7 -33.57 37.30 5.83
C ASP A 7 -33.43 35.79 6.09
N ALA A 8 -32.51 35.10 5.40
CA ALA A 8 -32.37 33.65 5.53
C ALA A 8 -31.41 33.27 6.67
N CYS A 9 -31.74 32.23 7.43
CA CYS A 9 -30.77 31.62 8.34
C CYS A 9 -29.63 30.94 7.54
N GLU A 10 -28.49 30.72 8.19
CA GLU A 10 -27.30 30.18 7.54
C GLU A 10 -27.52 28.84 6.81
N PRO A 11 -28.16 27.83 7.42
CA PRO A 11 -28.45 26.58 6.72
C PRO A 11 -29.32 26.78 5.47
N CYS A 12 -30.36 27.62 5.56
CA CYS A 12 -31.27 27.89 4.44
C CYS A 12 -30.56 28.57 3.25
N TYR A 13 -29.68 29.53 3.53
CA TYR A 13 -28.86 30.18 2.52
C TYR A 13 -27.98 29.16 1.77
N TRP A 14 -27.29 28.28 2.50
CA TRP A 14 -26.41 27.28 1.93
C TRP A 14 -27.16 26.17 1.19
N THR A 15 -28.31 25.74 1.69
CA THR A 15 -29.19 24.78 0.99
C THR A 15 -29.65 25.36 -0.35
N ARG A 16 -30.11 26.61 -0.37
CA ARG A 16 -30.52 27.29 -1.61
C ARG A 16 -29.36 27.41 -2.59
N THR A 17 -28.18 27.76 -2.10
CA THR A 17 -26.96 27.86 -2.92
C THR A 17 -26.58 26.50 -3.52
N CYS A 18 -26.62 25.43 -2.72
CA CYS A 18 -26.34 24.08 -3.19
C CYS A 18 -27.35 23.64 -4.26
N ARG A 19 -28.65 23.83 -4.02
CA ARG A 19 -29.72 23.50 -4.99
C ARG A 19 -29.59 24.25 -6.31
N LYS A 20 -29.23 25.54 -6.28
CA LYS A 20 -28.94 26.29 -7.51
C LYS A 20 -27.80 25.66 -8.30
N ARG A 21 -26.72 25.23 -7.63
CA ARG A 21 -25.58 24.54 -8.27
C ARG A 21 -25.98 23.17 -8.84
N ILE A 22 -26.83 22.44 -8.12
CA ILE A 22 -27.39 21.16 -8.61
C ILE A 22 -28.17 21.38 -9.91
N ILE A 23 -29.09 22.35 -9.95
CA ILE A 23 -29.89 22.66 -11.15
C ILE A 23 -28.99 23.02 -12.34
N ILE A 24 -27.96 23.85 -12.11
CA ILE A 24 -26.99 24.21 -13.15
C ILE A 24 -26.24 22.97 -13.66
N GLY A 25 -25.76 22.11 -12.75
CA GLY A 25 -25.08 20.87 -13.14
C GLY A 25 -26.00 19.89 -13.87
N GLN A 26 -27.26 19.78 -13.47
CA GLN A 26 -28.26 18.96 -14.17
C GLN A 26 -28.46 19.41 -15.62
N ALA A 27 -28.46 20.72 -15.89
CA ALA A 27 -28.54 21.25 -17.25
C ALA A 27 -27.31 20.90 -18.12
N GLY A 28 -26.16 20.62 -17.50
CA GLY A 28 -24.94 20.19 -18.17
C GLY A 28 -24.84 18.69 -18.45
N ILE A 29 -25.79 17.87 -18.00
CA ILE A 29 -25.82 16.42 -18.21
C ILE A 29 -26.84 16.07 -19.28
N THR A 30 -26.42 15.29 -20.27
CA THR A 30 -27.21 14.95 -21.46
C THR A 30 -28.21 13.85 -21.14
N THR A 31 -27.74 12.77 -20.52
CA THR A 31 -28.56 11.59 -20.21
C THR A 31 -29.54 11.89 -19.09
N LYS A 32 -30.83 11.64 -19.32
CA LYS A 32 -31.90 11.86 -18.32
C LYS A 32 -31.63 11.12 -17.00
N ALA A 33 -31.29 9.84 -17.06
CA ALA A 33 -31.02 9.04 -15.87
C ALA A 33 -29.86 9.61 -15.03
N LEU A 34 -28.79 10.09 -15.67
CA LEU A 34 -27.65 10.68 -14.95
C LEU A 34 -27.93 12.09 -14.44
N ARG A 35 -28.81 12.84 -15.13
CA ARG A 35 -29.31 14.13 -14.66
C ARG A 35 -30.11 13.98 -13.37
N GLU A 36 -30.99 12.97 -13.32
CA GLU A 36 -31.77 12.63 -12.13
C GLU A 36 -30.83 12.15 -11.01
N ALA A 37 -29.91 11.23 -11.31
CA ALA A 37 -28.88 10.75 -10.40
C ALA A 37 -28.03 11.88 -9.78
N PHE A 38 -27.59 12.86 -10.57
CA PHE A 38 -26.84 14.01 -10.03
C PHE A 38 -27.68 14.88 -9.09
N GLY A 39 -28.98 15.03 -9.38
CA GLY A 39 -29.93 15.70 -8.51
C GLY A 39 -30.10 14.99 -7.17
N GLU A 40 -30.35 13.68 -7.23
CA GLU A 40 -30.48 12.81 -6.05
C GLU A 40 -29.20 12.80 -5.21
N PHE A 41 -28.03 12.69 -5.84
CA PHE A 41 -26.73 12.81 -5.20
C PHE A 41 -26.57 14.16 -4.49
N GLY A 42 -26.98 15.25 -5.13
CA GLY A 42 -26.91 16.59 -4.56
C GLY A 42 -27.74 16.74 -3.29
N GLU A 43 -28.98 16.25 -3.29
CA GLU A 43 -29.84 16.25 -2.10
C GLU A 43 -29.30 15.31 -1.01
N TRP A 44 -28.80 14.12 -1.38
CA TRP A 44 -28.12 13.22 -0.44
C TRP A 44 -26.88 13.88 0.18
N LEU A 45 -26.08 14.61 -0.60
CA LEU A 45 -24.88 15.29 -0.12
C LEU A 45 -25.20 16.38 0.92
N ILE A 46 -26.31 17.11 0.73
CA ILE A 46 -26.83 18.09 1.69
C ILE A 46 -27.18 17.40 3.01
N ARG A 47 -27.93 16.29 2.97
CA ARG A 47 -28.33 15.54 4.17
C ARG A 47 -27.12 14.95 4.91
N THR A 48 -26.14 14.41 4.17
CA THR A 48 -25.02 13.64 4.73
C THR A 48 -23.88 14.51 5.26
N THR A 49 -23.57 15.64 4.59
CA THR A 49 -22.40 16.46 4.96
C THR A 49 -22.76 17.84 5.52
N GLY A 50 -24.04 18.22 5.45
CA GLY A 50 -24.55 19.52 5.80
C GLY A 50 -24.52 20.51 4.62
N PRO A 51 -25.47 21.47 4.57
CA PRO A 51 -25.67 22.34 3.41
C PRO A 51 -24.44 23.16 2.98
N HIS A 52 -23.67 23.67 3.96
CA HIS A 52 -22.48 24.48 3.67
C HIS A 52 -21.40 23.67 2.96
N LYS A 53 -21.04 22.50 3.49
CA LYS A 53 -20.02 21.63 2.89
C LYS A 53 -20.48 21.06 1.55
N ALA A 54 -21.77 20.72 1.44
CA ALA A 54 -22.36 20.26 0.19
C ALA A 54 -22.25 21.31 -0.91
N ALA A 55 -22.62 22.56 -0.60
CA ALA A 55 -22.52 23.67 -1.54
C ALA A 55 -21.08 23.84 -2.06
N LEU A 56 -20.07 23.80 -1.18
CA LEU A 56 -18.66 23.94 -1.59
C LEU A 56 -18.16 22.78 -2.46
N LYS A 57 -18.64 21.56 -2.24
CA LYS A 57 -18.12 20.35 -2.91
C LYS A 57 -18.88 19.91 -4.15
N ILE A 58 -20.15 20.28 -4.31
CA ILE A 58 -21.01 19.74 -5.40
C ILE A 58 -20.40 19.95 -6.80
N ASN A 59 -19.79 21.11 -7.06
CA ASN A 59 -19.14 21.39 -8.34
C ASN A 59 -17.88 20.56 -8.58
N HIS A 60 -17.14 20.20 -7.52
CA HIS A 60 -15.97 19.31 -7.65
C HIS A 60 -16.39 17.91 -8.10
N PHE A 61 -17.60 17.46 -7.76
CA PHE A 61 -18.11 16.17 -8.20
C PHE A 61 -18.79 16.23 -9.56
N PHE A 62 -19.11 17.41 -10.09
CA PHE A 62 -19.75 17.55 -11.39
C PHE A 62 -18.92 16.93 -12.52
N SER A 63 -17.60 17.11 -12.53
CA SER A 63 -16.72 16.53 -13.55
C SER A 63 -16.80 15.00 -13.61
N PHE A 64 -16.98 14.34 -12.46
CA PHE A 64 -17.15 12.89 -12.39
C PHE A 64 -18.45 12.42 -13.04
N PHE A 65 -19.56 13.11 -12.80
CA PHE A 65 -20.85 12.77 -13.42
C PHE A 65 -20.87 13.07 -14.93
N LEU A 66 -20.18 14.15 -15.35
CA LEU A 66 -20.03 14.47 -16.77
C LEU A 66 -19.22 13.40 -17.52
N GLU A 67 -18.14 12.92 -16.92
CA GLU A 67 -17.31 11.85 -17.50
C GLU A 67 -18.10 10.54 -17.60
N ILE A 68 -18.94 10.23 -16.61
CA ILE A 68 -19.88 9.09 -16.68
C ILE A 68 -20.90 9.26 -17.81
N ASP A 69 -21.48 10.46 -17.95
CA ASP A 69 -22.45 10.79 -19.00
C ASP A 69 -21.87 10.59 -20.39
N GLN A 70 -20.63 11.02 -20.60
CA GLN A 70 -19.94 10.90 -21.88
C GLN A 70 -19.53 9.45 -22.20
N ALA A 71 -19.15 8.66 -21.19
CA ALA A 71 -18.57 7.33 -21.42
C ALA A 71 -19.60 6.19 -21.46
N TRP A 72 -20.72 6.26 -20.72
CA TRP A 72 -21.67 5.15 -20.63
C TRP A 72 -23.13 5.52 -20.88
N SER A 73 -23.53 6.79 -20.79
CA SER A 73 -24.94 7.22 -20.87
C SER A 73 -25.89 6.45 -19.92
N ARG A 74 -25.34 5.86 -18.86
CA ARG A 74 -26.04 5.15 -17.78
C ARG A 74 -25.18 5.17 -16.52
N ILE A 75 -25.73 4.73 -15.39
CA ILE A 75 -24.92 4.46 -14.20
C ILE A 75 -24.05 3.22 -14.47
N PRO A 76 -22.71 3.34 -14.45
CA PRO A 76 -21.80 2.24 -14.68
C PRO A 76 -21.68 1.37 -13.43
N SER A 77 -21.34 0.10 -13.64
CA SER A 77 -20.98 -0.83 -12.58
C SER A 77 -19.65 -0.42 -11.93
N TYR A 78 -19.38 -0.95 -10.73
CA TYR A 78 -18.13 -0.66 -10.03
C TYR A 78 -16.88 -1.09 -10.83
N SER A 79 -16.95 -2.20 -11.56
CA SER A 79 -15.85 -2.68 -12.39
C SER A 79 -15.54 -1.73 -13.54
N GLU A 80 -16.56 -1.18 -14.20
CA GLU A 80 -16.46 -0.16 -15.26
C GLU A 80 -15.83 1.13 -14.71
N LEU A 81 -16.31 1.60 -13.56
CA LEU A 81 -15.76 2.77 -12.86
C LEU A 81 -14.28 2.56 -12.48
N LEU A 82 -13.95 1.40 -11.92
CA LEU A 82 -12.59 1.09 -11.52
C LEU A 82 -11.66 0.99 -12.73
N HIS A 83 -12.11 0.42 -13.84
CA HIS A 83 -11.31 0.31 -15.05
C HIS A 83 -10.99 1.68 -15.65
N HIS A 84 -11.96 2.59 -15.69
CA HIS A 84 -11.80 3.91 -16.29
C HIS A 84 -11.02 4.88 -15.39
N PHE A 85 -11.44 5.03 -14.13
CA PHE A 85 -10.86 6.01 -13.21
C PHE A 85 -9.64 5.47 -12.43
N GLY A 86 -9.49 4.15 -12.34
CA GLY A 86 -8.53 3.49 -11.45
C GLY A 86 -8.85 3.68 -9.97
N ALA A 87 -8.17 2.92 -9.10
CA ALA A 87 -8.39 3.01 -7.65
C ALA A 87 -8.08 4.40 -7.06
N GLU A 88 -7.17 5.15 -7.67
CA GLU A 88 -6.79 6.49 -7.21
C GLU A 88 -7.81 7.56 -7.63
N GLY A 89 -8.37 7.48 -8.84
CA GLY A 89 -9.48 8.35 -9.27
C GLY A 89 -10.68 8.17 -8.36
N LEU A 90 -11.08 6.92 -8.09
CA LEU A 90 -12.19 6.61 -7.18
C LEU A 90 -11.94 7.07 -5.73
N ARG A 91 -10.68 7.18 -5.29
CA ARG A 91 -10.33 7.75 -3.97
C ARG A 91 -10.53 9.26 -3.89
N ARG A 92 -10.54 9.99 -5.01
CA ARG A 92 -10.81 11.44 -5.05
C ARG A 92 -12.32 11.72 -5.00
N VAL A 93 -13.14 10.78 -5.45
CA VAL A 93 -14.61 10.87 -5.50
C VAL A 93 -15.30 9.96 -4.48
N ARG A 94 -14.81 9.91 -3.23
CA ARG A 94 -15.36 9.02 -2.18
C ARG A 94 -16.83 9.26 -1.86
N LEU A 95 -17.28 10.51 -1.91
CA LEU A 95 -18.68 10.85 -1.60
C LEU A 95 -19.63 10.39 -2.72
N PRO A 96 -19.37 10.66 -4.01
CA PRO A 96 -20.10 10.02 -5.11
C PRO A 96 -20.07 8.48 -5.05
N MET A 97 -18.91 7.87 -4.79
CA MET A 97 -18.81 6.40 -4.69
C MET A 97 -19.61 5.83 -3.52
N ARG A 98 -19.66 6.54 -2.39
CA ARG A 98 -20.49 6.15 -1.24
C ARG A 98 -21.97 6.22 -1.58
N TRP A 99 -22.40 7.29 -2.24
CA TRP A 99 -23.79 7.43 -2.70
C TRP A 99 -24.19 6.36 -3.73
N LEU A 100 -23.32 6.08 -4.71
CA LEU A 100 -23.56 5.01 -5.70
C LEU A 100 -23.74 3.64 -5.04
N HIS A 101 -23.00 3.36 -3.96
CA HIS A 101 -23.16 2.14 -3.19
C HIS A 101 -24.47 2.14 -2.37
N GLU A 102 -24.72 3.20 -1.60
CA GLU A 102 -25.85 3.27 -0.66
C GLU A 102 -27.22 3.36 -1.37
N GLU A 103 -27.31 4.13 -2.45
CA GLU A 103 -28.60 4.51 -3.07
C GLU A 103 -28.80 3.90 -4.47
N GLN A 104 -27.73 3.48 -5.15
CA GLN A 104 -27.78 2.95 -6.52
C GLN A 104 -27.33 1.48 -6.62
N GLY A 105 -27.02 0.83 -5.50
CA GLY A 105 -26.65 -0.59 -5.44
C GLY A 105 -25.32 -0.93 -6.12
N VAL A 106 -24.45 0.05 -6.35
CA VAL A 106 -23.12 -0.17 -6.95
C VAL A 106 -22.19 -0.76 -5.89
N GLU A 107 -22.15 -2.08 -5.79
CA GLU A 107 -21.34 -2.80 -4.80
C GLU A 107 -19.84 -2.62 -5.03
N PRO A 108 -19.08 -2.15 -4.02
CA PRO A 108 -17.63 -2.05 -4.10
C PRO A 108 -16.98 -3.42 -4.24
N ASP A 109 -16.38 -3.69 -5.40
CA ASP A 109 -15.52 -4.85 -5.58
C ASP A 109 -14.13 -4.57 -4.97
N HIS A 110 -13.99 -4.93 -3.69
CA HIS A 110 -12.75 -4.85 -2.94
C HIS A 110 -11.62 -5.67 -3.59
N GLN A 111 -11.95 -6.79 -4.23
CA GLN A 111 -10.99 -7.66 -4.90
C GLN A 111 -10.48 -7.00 -6.20
N ALA A 112 -11.37 -6.45 -7.03
CA ALA A 112 -10.97 -5.72 -8.22
C ALA A 112 -10.11 -4.50 -7.87
N LYS A 113 -10.46 -3.74 -6.81
CA LYS A 113 -9.66 -2.59 -6.34
C LYS A 113 -8.26 -2.99 -5.92
N LYS A 114 -8.14 -4.13 -5.23
CA LYS A 114 -6.85 -4.71 -4.86
C LYS A 114 -6.06 -5.09 -6.11
N ILE A 115 -6.67 -5.79 -7.06
CA ILE A 115 -6.03 -6.19 -8.33
C ILE A 115 -5.52 -4.97 -9.10
N ASP A 116 -6.33 -3.92 -9.27
CA ASP A 116 -5.92 -2.67 -9.93
C ASP A 116 -4.70 -2.03 -9.23
N SER A 117 -4.72 -2.01 -7.90
CA SER A 117 -3.61 -1.50 -7.10
C SER A 117 -2.33 -2.31 -7.29
N GLU A 118 -2.44 -3.63 -7.37
CA GLU A 118 -1.29 -4.50 -7.64
C GLU A 118 -0.78 -4.35 -9.07
N LYS A 119 -1.66 -4.24 -10.08
CA LYS A 119 -1.30 -3.98 -11.48
C LYS A 119 -0.50 -2.68 -11.63
N ARG A 120 -0.92 -1.60 -10.94
CA ARG A 120 -0.16 -0.34 -10.92
C ARG A 120 1.23 -0.51 -10.34
N ARG A 121 1.36 -1.25 -9.24
CA ARG A 121 2.66 -1.51 -8.58
C ARG A 121 3.57 -2.40 -9.44
N ILE A 122 3.00 -3.37 -10.15
CA ILE A 122 3.71 -4.20 -11.14
C ILE A 122 4.27 -3.31 -12.25
N LYS A 123 3.45 -2.44 -12.86
CA LYS A 123 3.90 -1.49 -13.89
C LYS A 123 5.03 -0.59 -13.38
N ALA A 124 4.93 -0.08 -12.15
CA ALA A 124 5.98 0.72 -11.54
C ALA A 124 7.28 -0.09 -11.32
N CYS A 125 7.17 -1.36 -10.96
CA CYS A 125 8.31 -2.27 -10.81
C CYS A 125 9.01 -2.52 -12.15
N LEU A 126 8.25 -2.74 -13.23
CA LEU A 126 8.80 -2.94 -14.57
C LEU A 126 9.58 -1.72 -15.06
N ARG A 127 9.09 -0.51 -14.76
CA ARG A 127 9.75 0.77 -15.08
C ARG A 127 10.96 1.11 -14.20
N SER A 128 11.28 0.28 -13.21
CA SER A 128 12.40 0.56 -12.31
C SER A 128 13.77 0.21 -12.90
N MET A 129 13.81 -0.51 -14.02
CA MET A 129 15.04 -0.83 -14.72
C MET A 129 15.45 0.28 -15.70
N PRO A 130 16.76 0.47 -15.96
CA PRO A 130 17.22 1.34 -17.04
C PRO A 130 16.66 0.89 -18.40
N SER A 131 16.20 1.85 -19.21
CA SER A 131 15.60 1.57 -20.51
C SER A 131 16.59 0.91 -21.48
N ALA A 132 16.09 -0.01 -22.30
CA ALA A 132 16.83 -0.82 -23.26
C ALA A 132 17.92 -1.73 -22.66
N SER A 133 17.96 -1.88 -21.32
CA SER A 133 18.97 -2.70 -20.63
C SER A 133 18.66 -4.20 -20.72
N LEU A 134 19.69 -5.04 -20.49
CA LEU A 134 19.51 -6.49 -20.41
C LEU A 134 18.62 -6.88 -19.22
N SER A 135 18.76 -6.16 -18.10
CA SER A 135 17.93 -6.34 -16.91
C SER A 135 16.45 -6.00 -17.16
N GLU A 136 16.15 -4.94 -17.91
CA GLU A 136 14.78 -4.62 -18.33
C GLU A 136 14.16 -5.76 -19.13
N LYS A 137 14.89 -6.27 -20.13
CA LYS A 137 14.43 -7.38 -20.98
C LYS A 137 14.16 -8.65 -20.15
N ALA A 138 15.08 -9.03 -19.28
CA ALA A 138 14.92 -10.19 -18.41
C ALA A 138 13.75 -10.05 -17.43
N LEU A 139 13.56 -8.85 -16.85
CA LEU A 139 12.47 -8.59 -15.92
C LEU A 139 11.10 -8.63 -16.62
N HIS A 140 10.98 -8.09 -17.83
CA HIS A 140 9.75 -8.16 -18.63
C HIS A 140 9.43 -9.60 -19.07
N ALA A 141 10.42 -10.36 -19.53
CA ALA A 141 10.24 -11.77 -19.89
C ALA A 141 9.81 -12.60 -18.66
N TYR A 142 10.36 -12.32 -17.48
CA TYR A 142 9.90 -12.95 -16.24
C TYR A 142 8.47 -12.56 -15.88
N TRP A 143 8.09 -11.28 -16.07
CA TRP A 143 6.71 -10.84 -15.87
C TRP A 143 5.73 -11.60 -16.76
N GLN A 144 6.04 -11.77 -18.06
CA GLN A 144 5.19 -12.56 -18.97
C GLN A 144 4.94 -13.98 -18.45
N GLN A 145 5.98 -14.64 -17.91
CA GLN A 145 5.82 -15.95 -17.29
C GLN A 145 4.91 -15.90 -16.05
N LEU A 146 5.03 -14.87 -15.22
CA LEU A 146 4.16 -14.70 -14.04
C LEU A 146 2.71 -14.40 -14.46
N GLU A 147 2.50 -13.62 -15.50
CA GLU A 147 1.20 -13.29 -16.07
C GLU A 147 0.46 -14.55 -16.54
N THR A 148 1.12 -15.43 -17.30
CA THR A 148 0.55 -16.74 -17.69
C THR A 148 0.18 -17.59 -16.48
N ARG A 149 0.94 -17.53 -15.38
CA ARG A 149 0.60 -18.25 -14.14
C ARG A 149 -0.60 -17.63 -13.42
N ILE A 150 -0.81 -16.32 -13.51
CA ILE A 150 -1.99 -15.65 -12.98
C ILE A 150 -3.22 -16.06 -13.78
N GLU A 151 -3.13 -16.03 -15.10
CA GLU A 151 -4.22 -16.44 -16.02
C GLU A 151 -4.61 -17.90 -15.80
N ALA A 152 -3.63 -18.77 -15.57
CA ALA A 152 -3.85 -20.18 -15.23
C ALA A 152 -4.34 -20.42 -13.78
N GLY A 153 -4.59 -19.37 -12.98
CA GLY A 153 -5.03 -19.47 -11.59
C GLY A 153 -3.99 -20.02 -10.61
N LYS A 154 -2.74 -20.21 -11.04
CA LYS A 154 -1.66 -20.82 -10.25
C LYS A 154 -1.00 -19.84 -9.28
N THR A 155 -1.24 -18.54 -9.42
CA THR A 155 -0.59 -17.49 -8.63
C THR A 155 -1.47 -16.24 -8.57
N SER A 156 -1.49 -15.53 -7.43
CA SER A 156 -2.23 -14.27 -7.30
C SER A 156 -1.41 -13.07 -7.83
N HIS A 157 -2.09 -11.96 -8.16
CA HIS A 157 -1.44 -10.69 -8.50
C HIS A 157 -0.48 -10.20 -7.40
N THR A 158 -0.82 -10.42 -6.13
CA THR A 158 0.03 -10.04 -5.00
C THR A 158 1.29 -10.89 -4.93
N SER A 159 1.17 -12.20 -5.08
CA SER A 159 2.31 -13.11 -5.09
C SER A 159 3.24 -12.83 -6.27
N ALA A 160 2.68 -12.59 -7.46
CA ALA A 160 3.44 -12.23 -8.65
C ALA A 160 4.17 -10.89 -8.47
N ARG A 161 3.51 -9.86 -7.93
CA ARG A 161 4.15 -8.58 -7.61
C ARG A 161 5.33 -8.75 -6.64
N LEU A 162 5.18 -9.58 -5.61
CA LEU A 162 6.25 -9.81 -4.63
C LEU A 162 7.47 -10.49 -5.27
N ALA A 163 7.24 -11.52 -6.10
CA ALA A 163 8.29 -12.19 -6.85
C ALA A 163 8.98 -11.24 -7.83
N LEU A 164 8.20 -10.45 -8.59
CA LEU A 164 8.73 -9.47 -9.54
C LEU A 164 9.58 -8.40 -8.85
N ARG A 165 9.15 -7.92 -7.67
CA ARG A 165 9.90 -6.94 -6.88
C ARG A 165 11.23 -7.51 -6.39
N ALA A 166 11.23 -8.78 -5.94
CA ALA A 166 12.46 -9.44 -5.52
C ALA A 166 13.44 -9.63 -6.70
N ALA A 167 12.93 -9.98 -7.88
CA ALA A 167 13.72 -10.06 -9.11
C ALA A 167 14.33 -8.69 -9.49
N ALA A 168 13.54 -7.62 -9.49
CA ALA A 168 14.01 -6.27 -9.78
C ALA A 168 15.09 -5.81 -8.77
N ALA A 169 14.90 -6.10 -7.49
CA ALA A 169 15.88 -5.76 -6.45
C ALA A 169 17.21 -6.51 -6.63
N LEU A 170 17.17 -7.80 -7.00
CA LEU A 170 18.36 -8.58 -7.32
C LEU A 170 19.10 -8.01 -8.55
N LEU A 171 18.38 -7.66 -9.62
CA LEU A 171 18.96 -7.06 -10.82
C LEU A 171 19.66 -5.73 -10.50
N LEU A 172 19.01 -4.84 -9.76
CA LEU A 172 19.61 -3.55 -9.35
C LEU A 172 20.80 -3.71 -8.39
N ALA A 173 20.80 -4.75 -7.56
CA ALA A 173 21.93 -5.06 -6.69
C ALA A 173 23.12 -5.66 -7.46
N THR A 174 22.84 -6.29 -8.61
CA THR A 174 23.85 -6.87 -9.51
C THR A 174 24.53 -5.75 -10.30
N ASP A 175 23.76 -4.96 -11.03
CA ASP A 175 24.26 -3.90 -11.89
C ASP A 175 23.18 -2.82 -12.03
N ARG A 176 23.52 -1.61 -11.57
CA ARG A 176 22.59 -0.47 -11.61
C ARG A 176 22.30 0.01 -13.03
N GLU A 177 23.26 -0.17 -13.94
CA GLU A 177 23.09 0.18 -15.36
C GLU A 177 22.37 -0.92 -16.15
N GLY A 178 22.15 -2.08 -15.51
CA GLY A 178 21.36 -3.19 -16.02
C GLY A 178 21.97 -3.91 -17.22
N GLN A 179 23.28 -3.76 -17.47
CA GLN A 179 23.96 -4.29 -18.64
C GLN A 179 24.29 -5.78 -18.51
N ARG A 180 24.42 -6.28 -17.27
CA ARG A 180 24.68 -7.71 -17.00
C ARG A 180 23.59 -8.37 -16.17
N LEU A 181 23.45 -9.68 -16.31
CA LEU A 181 22.60 -10.51 -15.46
C LEU A 181 23.37 -11.02 -14.22
N PRO A 182 22.67 -11.40 -13.15
CA PRO A 182 23.29 -11.91 -11.93
C PRO A 182 24.07 -13.20 -12.20
N GLN A 183 25.25 -13.28 -11.61
CA GLN A 183 26.01 -14.50 -11.42
C GLN A 183 25.81 -15.02 -9.98
N GLN A 184 26.32 -16.22 -9.68
CA GLN A 184 26.14 -16.84 -8.36
C GLN A 184 26.64 -15.92 -7.23
N GLY A 185 27.78 -15.26 -7.41
CA GLY A 185 28.31 -14.32 -6.42
C GLY A 185 27.39 -13.12 -6.14
N ASP A 186 26.67 -12.62 -7.14
CA ASP A 186 25.69 -11.53 -6.96
C ASP A 186 24.48 -12.01 -6.16
N VAL A 187 23.98 -13.22 -6.46
CA VAL A 187 22.88 -13.85 -5.72
C VAL A 187 23.28 -14.08 -4.26
N ASP A 188 24.48 -14.59 -4.02
CA ASP A 188 25.00 -14.81 -2.67
C ASP A 188 25.15 -13.49 -1.92
N ASN A 189 25.74 -12.46 -2.53
CA ASN A 189 25.88 -11.14 -1.93
C ASN A 189 24.53 -10.50 -1.62
N TYR A 190 23.56 -10.63 -2.53
CA TYR A 190 22.20 -10.14 -2.34
C TYR A 190 21.51 -10.83 -1.16
N LEU A 191 21.58 -12.16 -1.09
CA LEU A 191 20.97 -12.94 -0.02
C LEU A 191 21.71 -12.83 1.32
N GLN A 192 22.99 -12.47 1.29
CA GLN A 192 23.71 -12.07 2.49
C GLN A 192 23.16 -10.77 3.09
N ALA A 193 22.75 -9.81 2.25
CA ALA A 193 22.14 -8.57 2.70
C ALA A 193 20.66 -8.75 3.08
N VAL A 194 19.92 -9.57 2.33
CA VAL A 194 18.46 -9.74 2.48
C VAL A 194 18.05 -11.22 2.50
N PRO A 195 18.43 -12.00 3.53
CA PRO A 195 18.25 -13.45 3.56
C PRO A 195 16.78 -13.88 3.48
N GLY A 196 15.85 -13.06 3.98
CA GLY A 196 14.42 -13.34 3.94
C GLY A 196 13.80 -13.38 2.54
N GLN A 197 14.52 -12.94 1.50
CA GLN A 197 14.04 -12.97 0.11
C GLN A 197 14.43 -14.23 -0.67
N ALA A 198 15.13 -15.19 -0.06
CA ALA A 198 15.60 -16.41 -0.73
C ALA A 198 14.49 -17.10 -1.53
N ALA A 199 13.34 -17.38 -0.89
CA ALA A 199 12.21 -18.02 -1.55
C ALA A 199 11.63 -17.18 -2.70
N SER A 200 11.64 -15.85 -2.59
CA SER A 200 11.11 -14.95 -3.60
C SER A 200 12.00 -14.82 -4.83
N VAL A 201 13.33 -14.95 -4.67
CA VAL A 201 14.27 -14.93 -5.81
C VAL A 201 14.40 -16.27 -6.51
N THR A 202 14.08 -17.40 -5.85
CA THR A 202 14.15 -18.74 -6.45
C THR A 202 13.37 -18.87 -7.76
N GLY A 203 12.18 -18.27 -7.83
CA GLY A 203 11.39 -18.27 -9.06
C GLY A 203 12.12 -17.61 -10.23
N PHE A 204 12.82 -16.51 -9.95
CA PHE A 204 13.55 -15.73 -10.95
C PHE A 204 14.90 -16.38 -11.31
N THR A 205 15.66 -16.91 -10.35
CA THR A 205 16.91 -17.64 -10.65
C THR A 205 16.62 -18.88 -11.50
N ASN A 206 15.54 -19.62 -11.21
CA ASN A 206 15.12 -20.76 -12.03
C ASN A 206 14.63 -20.34 -13.43
N PHE A 207 14.10 -19.13 -13.57
CA PHE A 207 13.79 -18.56 -14.87
C PHE A 207 15.08 -18.24 -15.66
N LEU A 208 16.05 -17.57 -15.04
CA LEU A 208 17.34 -17.25 -15.65
C LEU A 208 18.13 -18.51 -16.03
N ASN A 209 18.13 -19.54 -15.18
CA ASN A 209 18.80 -20.82 -15.48
C ASN A 209 18.25 -21.46 -16.76
N ARG A 210 16.94 -21.36 -16.98
CA ARG A 210 16.27 -21.91 -18.18
C ARG A 210 16.51 -21.09 -19.44
N GLN A 211 16.50 -19.76 -19.34
CA GLN A 211 16.57 -18.86 -20.50
C GLN A 211 17.99 -18.48 -20.90
N HIS A 212 18.94 -18.52 -19.97
CA HIS A 212 20.30 -18.00 -20.16
C HIS A 212 21.40 -19.02 -19.82
N ALA A 213 21.06 -20.32 -19.72
CA ALA A 213 22.00 -21.40 -19.41
C ALA A 213 22.86 -21.14 -18.16
N THR A 214 22.28 -20.50 -17.15
CA THR A 214 22.94 -20.23 -15.86
C THR A 214 22.69 -21.35 -14.85
N THR A 215 23.48 -21.39 -13.78
CA THR A 215 23.40 -22.38 -12.69
C THR A 215 23.21 -21.72 -11.32
N LEU A 216 22.41 -20.65 -11.29
CA LEU A 216 22.13 -19.87 -10.09
C LEU A 216 21.37 -20.70 -9.05
N ALA A 217 21.90 -20.76 -7.84
CA ALA A 217 21.31 -21.43 -6.70
C ALA A 217 21.18 -20.44 -5.53
N PRO A 218 19.98 -19.90 -5.24
CA PRO A 218 19.78 -19.01 -4.12
C PRO A 218 19.91 -19.79 -2.81
N ARG A 219 21.02 -19.58 -2.10
CA ARG A 219 21.30 -20.25 -0.82
C ARG A 219 21.56 -19.20 0.25
N VAL A 220 21.00 -19.42 1.43
CA VAL A 220 21.28 -18.61 2.63
C VAL A 220 22.02 -19.48 3.61
N ASP A 221 23.22 -19.07 4.00
CA ASP A 221 23.88 -19.63 5.16
C ASP A 221 23.17 -19.12 6.42
N VAL A 222 22.29 -19.97 6.97
CA VAL A 222 21.45 -19.64 8.13
C VAL A 222 22.29 -19.25 9.35
N LYS A 223 23.47 -19.87 9.54
CA LYS A 223 24.36 -19.55 10.66
C LYS A 223 24.95 -18.15 10.49
N ARG A 224 25.45 -17.81 9.29
CA ARG A 224 25.96 -16.47 8.99
C ARG A 224 24.86 -15.41 9.04
N ALA A 225 23.66 -15.71 8.57
CA ALA A 225 22.52 -14.81 8.63
C ALA A 225 22.11 -14.49 10.08
N ARG A 226 22.03 -15.51 10.95
CA ARG A 226 21.76 -15.34 12.39
C ARG A 226 22.85 -14.52 13.08
N LYS A 227 24.13 -14.81 12.80
CA LYS A 227 25.26 -14.04 13.34
C LYS A 227 25.16 -12.56 12.98
N ARG A 228 24.96 -12.23 11.69
CA ARG A 228 24.81 -10.84 11.24
C ARG A 228 23.58 -10.16 11.84
N ARG A 229 22.44 -10.87 11.94
CA ARG A 229 21.25 -10.32 12.60
C ARG A 229 21.55 -9.93 14.04
N LYS A 230 22.26 -10.78 14.78
CA LYS A 230 22.71 -10.52 16.14
C LYS A 230 23.67 -9.32 16.21
N GLU A 231 24.62 -9.20 15.29
CA GLU A 231 25.53 -8.04 15.19
C GLU A 231 24.81 -6.72 14.85
N THR A 232 23.78 -6.76 13.99
CA THR A 232 22.96 -5.60 13.67
C THR A 232 22.12 -5.18 14.88
N LEU A 233 21.48 -6.14 15.56
CA LEU A 233 20.72 -5.87 16.79
C LEU A 233 21.62 -5.30 17.90
N ALA A 234 22.83 -5.84 18.08
CA ALA A 234 23.82 -5.29 19.01
C ALA A 234 24.13 -3.82 18.69
N ARG A 235 24.42 -3.49 17.42
CA ARG A 235 24.68 -2.11 16.99
C ARG A 235 23.48 -1.20 17.22
N THR A 236 22.27 -1.68 16.93
CA THR A 236 21.03 -0.93 17.20
C THR A 236 20.90 -0.64 18.70
N LEU A 237 21.03 -1.66 19.55
CA LEU A 237 20.93 -1.51 21.01
C LEU A 237 22.02 -0.58 21.56
N MET A 238 23.28 -0.72 21.11
CA MET A 238 24.36 0.20 21.50
C MET A 238 24.10 1.64 21.06
N THR A 239 23.52 1.84 19.87
CA THR A 239 23.16 3.19 19.39
C THR A 239 22.02 3.78 20.22
N MET A 240 21.01 2.96 20.54
CA MET A 240 19.90 3.37 21.39
C MET A 240 20.34 3.66 22.83
N ALA A 241 21.30 2.90 23.37
CA ALA A 241 21.86 3.13 24.71
C ALA A 241 22.58 4.50 24.81
N ARG A 242 23.23 4.94 23.73
CA ARG A 242 23.90 6.26 23.67
C ARG A 242 22.94 7.44 23.61
N CYS A 243 21.69 7.22 23.22
CA CYS A 243 20.65 8.25 23.13
C CYS A 243 19.54 7.89 24.12
N ALA A 244 19.65 8.40 25.35
CA ALA A 244 18.73 8.09 26.44
C ALA A 244 17.25 8.35 26.07
N ASP A 245 16.39 7.54 26.69
CA ASP A 245 14.93 7.46 26.56
C ASP A 245 14.25 8.73 25.97
N GLN A 246 13.80 8.63 24.72
CA GLN A 246 13.06 9.70 24.02
C GLN A 246 11.53 9.49 24.06
N GLY A 247 11.04 8.63 24.95
CA GLY A 247 9.62 8.36 25.14
C GLY A 247 9.18 6.95 24.72
N GLU A 248 7.86 6.73 24.71
CA GLU A 248 7.26 5.40 24.60
C GLU A 248 7.64 4.65 23.31
N ALA A 249 7.74 5.36 22.18
CA ALA A 249 8.16 4.77 20.91
C ALA A 249 9.62 4.23 20.95
N TRP A 250 10.51 4.91 21.66
CA TRP A 250 11.88 4.44 21.88
C TRP A 250 11.87 3.17 22.74
N ARG A 251 11.08 3.14 23.83
CA ARG A 251 10.96 1.96 24.71
C ARG A 251 10.40 0.74 23.97
N GLU A 252 9.34 0.92 23.19
CA GLU A 252 8.78 -0.17 22.37
C GLU A 252 9.83 -0.73 21.40
N ALA A 253 10.62 0.14 20.77
CA ALA A 253 11.69 -0.27 19.87
C ALA A 253 12.84 -1.00 20.61
N TRP A 254 13.20 -0.53 21.81
CA TRP A 254 14.21 -1.16 22.66
C TRP A 254 13.80 -2.58 23.03
N ILE A 255 12.58 -2.75 23.56
CA ILE A 255 12.06 -4.05 23.96
C ILE A 255 12.03 -5.03 22.78
N VAL A 256 11.54 -4.60 21.62
CA VAL A 256 11.50 -5.43 20.42
C VAL A 256 12.91 -5.88 19.99
N ALA A 257 13.88 -4.97 19.98
CA ALA A 257 15.26 -5.29 19.60
C ALA A 257 15.96 -6.19 20.64
N ALA A 258 15.77 -5.91 21.92
CA ALA A 258 16.38 -6.64 23.03
C ALA A 258 15.81 -8.05 23.16
N MET A 259 14.50 -8.23 22.97
CA MET A 259 13.86 -9.56 22.91
C MET A 259 14.48 -10.45 21.82
N GLU A 260 14.68 -9.90 20.62
CA GLU A 260 15.29 -10.67 19.54
C GLU A 260 16.79 -10.93 19.81
N TYR A 261 17.50 -9.98 20.43
CA TYR A 261 18.94 -10.10 20.67
C TYR A 261 19.29 -11.08 21.79
N PHE A 262 18.65 -10.94 22.96
CA PHE A 262 18.95 -11.71 24.17
C PHE A 262 18.23 -13.06 24.19
N HIS A 263 16.99 -13.10 23.68
CA HIS A 263 16.10 -14.27 23.83
C HIS A 263 15.71 -14.94 22.51
N ASP A 264 16.29 -14.50 21.38
CA ASP A 264 15.99 -14.99 20.02
C ASP A 264 14.49 -14.99 19.69
N THR A 265 13.72 -14.13 20.37
CA THR A 265 12.27 -14.11 20.33
C THR A 265 11.82 -12.89 19.55
N LYS A 266 11.19 -13.12 18.39
CA LYS A 266 10.71 -12.03 17.53
C LYS A 266 9.40 -11.48 18.02
N LEU A 267 9.39 -10.18 18.28
CA LEU A 267 8.22 -9.43 18.69
C LEU A 267 8.00 -8.27 17.71
N THR A 268 6.75 -7.93 17.43
CA THR A 268 6.42 -6.66 16.75
C THR A 268 5.88 -5.67 17.77
N GLN A 269 5.99 -4.36 17.51
CA GLN A 269 5.41 -3.33 18.40
C GLN A 269 3.90 -3.58 18.63
N LYS A 270 3.17 -4.01 17.60
CA LYS A 270 1.75 -4.37 17.74
C LYS A 270 1.54 -5.54 18.71
N MET A 271 2.39 -6.57 18.64
CA MET A 271 2.33 -7.70 19.58
C MET A 271 2.71 -7.28 20.99
N LEU A 272 3.73 -6.41 21.14
CA LEU A 272 4.19 -5.88 22.42
C LEU A 272 3.06 -5.17 23.17
N ARG A 273 2.26 -4.36 22.48
CA ARG A 273 1.10 -3.66 23.07
C ARG A 273 0.01 -4.60 23.61
N GLN A 274 0.09 -5.89 23.29
CA GLN A 274 -0.82 -6.91 23.79
C GLN A 274 -0.18 -7.75 24.90
N GLN A 275 1.07 -7.48 25.25
CA GLN A 275 1.82 -8.20 26.29
C GLN A 275 1.87 -7.37 27.58
N THR A 276 2.04 -8.07 28.70
CA THR A 276 2.35 -7.42 29.98
C THR A 276 3.82 -7.01 29.98
N VAL A 277 4.07 -5.73 30.25
CA VAL A 277 5.41 -5.14 30.38
C VAL A 277 5.50 -4.51 31.76
N GLU A 278 6.38 -5.02 32.60
CA GLU A 278 6.60 -4.54 33.96
C GLU A 278 8.01 -3.98 34.08
N ARG A 279 8.14 -2.82 34.75
CA ARG A 279 9.46 -2.21 35.01
C ARG A 279 9.93 -2.66 36.40
N THR A 280 11.12 -3.22 36.44
CA THR A 280 11.83 -3.62 37.66
C THR A 280 12.93 -2.60 37.97
N THR A 281 13.55 -2.68 39.16
CA THR A 281 14.65 -1.80 39.55
C THR A 281 15.82 -1.85 38.57
N ASP A 282 16.09 -3.02 37.99
CA ASP A 282 17.31 -3.26 37.21
C ASP A 282 17.02 -3.51 35.71
N GLY A 283 15.75 -3.40 35.27
CA GLY A 283 15.38 -3.73 33.90
C GLY A 283 13.88 -3.78 33.61
N ILE A 284 13.51 -4.36 32.47
CA ILE A 284 12.11 -4.61 32.05
C ILE A 284 11.85 -6.11 32.05
N GLN A 285 10.69 -6.51 32.56
CA GLN A 285 10.12 -7.83 32.36
C GLN A 285 9.01 -7.78 31.30
N VAL A 286 9.02 -8.74 30.37
CA VAL A 286 7.98 -8.88 29.34
C VAL A 286 7.46 -10.31 29.39
N VAL A 287 6.14 -10.45 29.51
CA VAL A 287 5.49 -11.77 29.45
C VAL A 287 5.00 -12.03 28.03
N VAL A 288 5.57 -13.03 27.37
CA VAL A 288 5.16 -13.43 26.00
C VAL A 288 4.78 -14.90 26.01
N GLY A 289 3.52 -15.20 25.69
CA GLY A 289 3.03 -16.59 25.62
C GLY A 289 3.14 -17.35 26.95
N GLY A 290 3.03 -16.65 28.08
CA GLY A 290 3.15 -17.23 29.43
C GLY A 290 4.59 -17.40 29.93
N VAL A 291 5.60 -17.05 29.12
CA VAL A 291 7.01 -17.04 29.53
C VAL A 291 7.43 -15.61 29.87
N THR A 292 8.09 -15.44 31.01
CA THR A 292 8.60 -14.14 31.47
C THR A 292 10.04 -13.97 31.01
N TYR A 293 10.32 -12.90 30.29
CA TYR A 293 11.64 -12.53 29.79
C TYR A 293 12.12 -11.27 30.50
N TRP A 294 13.37 -11.27 30.94
CA TRP A 294 14.01 -10.10 31.52
C TRP A 294 14.93 -9.42 30.51
N LEU A 295 14.90 -8.09 30.46
CA LEU A 295 15.68 -7.26 29.56
C LEU A 295 16.41 -6.18 30.35
N PRO A 296 17.70 -5.93 30.08
CA PRO A 296 18.41 -4.82 30.68
C PRO A 296 17.83 -3.49 30.15
N LEU A 297 17.66 -2.53 31.05
CA LEU A 297 17.60 -1.10 30.71
C LEU A 297 18.93 -0.52 31.16
N ASP A 298 19.62 0.20 30.28
CA ASP A 298 20.63 1.13 30.76
C ASP A 298 19.87 2.23 31.52
N ILE A 299 20.00 2.21 32.85
CA ILE A 299 19.57 3.29 33.74
C ILE A 299 20.83 3.99 34.22
N GLU A 300 21.71 4.44 33.31
CA GLU A 300 22.78 5.36 33.66
C GLU A 300 22.92 6.43 32.57
N CYS A 301 22.41 7.63 32.90
CA CYS A 301 22.92 8.91 32.43
C CYS A 301 23.38 9.68 33.67
#